data_AF-A0A954YNA0-F1
#
_entry.id   AF-A0A954YNA0-F1
#
_cell.length_a   1.000
_cell.length_b   1.000
_cell.length_c   1.000
_cell.angle_alpha   90.00
_cell.angle_beta   90.00
_cell.angle_gamma   90.00
#
_symmetry.space_group_name_H-M   'P 1'
#
loop_
_entity.id
_entity.type
_entity.pdbx_description
1 polymer ?
#
loop_
_entity_poly.entity_id
_entity_poly.type
_entity_poly.pdbx_seq_one_letter_code
_entity_poly.pdbx_strand_id
1 'polypeptide(L)'
;PDQVASIEETGYALEALVGAASHSSLQVAIEQGLAFLVQAVEEDRHREPSPIGLYFAKLWYHEHLYPYISTVSALGQAIAADHPQPGSTETSAHEFAGH
;
A
#
# COMPACT_ATOMS: atom_id res chain seq x y z
N PRO A 1 10.18 24.50 5.09
CA PRO A 1 10.18 23.76 3.79
C PRO A 1 8.95 22.86 3.72
N ASP A 2 8.19 22.91 2.62
CA ASP A 2 7.22 21.85 2.34
C ASP A 2 7.99 20.54 2.28
N GLN A 3 7.70 19.64 3.22
CA GLN A 3 8.31 18.32 3.23
C GLN A 3 7.61 17.51 2.14
N VAL A 4 8.34 17.18 1.08
CA VAL A 4 7.88 16.23 0.08
C VAL A 4 7.70 14.88 0.78
N ALA A 5 6.53 14.26 0.65
CA ALA A 5 6.23 12.97 1.27
C ALA A 5 7.24 11.91 0.82
N SER A 6 7.70 11.09 1.76
CA SER A 6 8.64 10.00 1.48
C SER A 6 7.98 8.82 0.77
N ILE A 7 8.80 7.93 0.19
CA ILE A 7 8.35 6.70 -0.47
C ILE A 7 7.63 5.81 0.54
N GLU A 8 8.15 5.73 1.76
CA GLU A 8 7.59 4.92 2.82
C GLU A 8 6.25 5.47 3.31
N GLU A 9 6.15 6.78 3.58
CA GLU A 9 4.88 7.41 3.96
C GLU A 9 3.81 7.23 2.88
N THR A 10 4.22 7.39 1.61
CA THR A 10 3.32 7.19 0.46
C THR A 10 2.90 5.72 0.35
N GLY A 11 3.82 4.77 0.56
CA GLY A 11 3.55 3.34 0.56
C GLY A 11 2.50 2.95 1.62
N TYR A 12 2.69 3.37 2.87
CA TYR A 12 1.73 3.10 3.94
C TYR A 12 0.36 3.76 3.71
N ALA A 13 0.34 5.00 3.23
CA ALA A 13 -0.91 5.66 2.87
C ALA A 13 -1.64 4.89 1.77
N LEU A 14 -0.90 4.42 0.76
CA LEU A 14 -1.48 3.71 -0.37
C LEU A 14 -2.05 2.34 0.03
N GLU A 15 -1.39 1.58 0.92
CA GLU A 15 -1.96 0.34 1.47
C GLU A 15 -3.32 0.58 2.14
N ALA A 16 -3.43 1.62 2.96
CA ALA A 16 -4.69 1.97 3.61
C ALA A 16 -5.77 2.38 2.60
N LEU A 17 -5.41 3.18 1.59
CA LEU A 17 -6.33 3.66 0.56
C LEU A 17 -6.82 2.52 -0.34
N VAL A 18 -5.93 1.62 -0.77
CA VAL A 18 -6.28 0.44 -1.57
C VAL A 18 -7.20 -0.49 -0.80
N GLY A 19 -6.98 -0.69 0.50
CA GLY A 19 -7.91 -1.42 1.37
C GLY A 19 -9.31 -0.81 1.46
N ALA A 20 -9.45 0.48 1.12
CA ALA A 20 -10.71 1.23 1.10
C ALA A 20 -11.18 1.60 -0.32
N ALA A 21 -10.63 0.98 -1.37
CA ALA A 21 -10.81 1.35 -2.78
C ALA A 21 -12.27 1.32 -3.29
N SER A 22 -13.21 0.72 -2.55
CA SER A 22 -14.65 0.81 -2.84
C SER A 22 -15.20 2.25 -2.76
N HIS A 23 -14.47 3.18 -2.14
CA HIS A 23 -14.83 4.59 -2.10
C HIS A 23 -14.27 5.34 -3.31
N SER A 24 -15.14 5.69 -4.26
CA SER A 24 -14.77 6.38 -5.51
C SER A 24 -14.02 7.71 -5.31
N SER A 25 -14.21 8.37 -4.16
CA SER A 25 -13.47 9.60 -3.81
C SER A 25 -11.98 9.36 -3.57
N LEU A 26 -11.54 8.12 -3.34
CA LEU A 26 -10.15 7.76 -3.09
C LEU A 26 -9.40 7.40 -4.38
N GLN A 27 -10.11 7.14 -5.47
CA GLN A 27 -9.53 6.62 -6.71
C GLN A 27 -8.43 7.51 -7.27
N VAL A 28 -8.66 8.83 -7.30
CA VAL A 28 -7.66 9.81 -7.78
C VAL A 28 -6.41 9.81 -6.91
N ALA A 29 -6.56 9.69 -5.58
CA ALA A 29 -5.43 9.65 -4.66
C ALA A 29 -4.62 8.34 -4.80
N ILE A 30 -5.31 7.21 -5.03
CA ILE A 30 -4.68 5.91 -5.31
C ILE A 30 -3.88 5.98 -6.61
N GLU A 31 -4.47 6.49 -7.69
CA GLU A 31 -3.80 6.62 -8.99
C GLU A 31 -2.56 7.53 -8.92
N GLN A 32 -2.67 8.66 -8.24
CA GLN A 32 -1.54 9.57 -8.05
C GLN A 32 -0.44 8.96 -7.18
N GLY A 33 -0.80 8.24 -6.12
CA GLY A 33 0.16 7.54 -5.26
C GLY A 33 0.89 6.42 -6.00
N LEU A 34 0.18 5.63 -6.81
CA LEU A 34 0.76 4.60 -7.65
C LEU A 34 1.73 5.21 -8.68
N ALA A 35 1.31 6.28 -9.37
CA ALA A 35 2.15 6.97 -10.34
C ALA A 35 3.44 7.50 -9.71
N PHE A 36 3.35 8.09 -8.52
CA PHE A 36 4.51 8.54 -7.76
C PHE A 36 5.49 7.40 -7.42
N LEU A 37 4.99 6.25 -6.97
CA LEU A 37 5.83 5.09 -6.65
C LEU A 37 6.46 4.48 -7.90
N VAL A 38 5.73 4.36 -9.01
CA VAL A 38 6.28 3.87 -10.29
C VAL A 38 7.43 4.78 -10.74
N GLN A 39 7.22 6.10 -10.74
CA GLN A 39 8.27 7.04 -11.10
C GLN A 39 9.48 6.93 -10.14
N ALA A 40 9.25 6.78 -8.84
CA ALA A 40 10.33 6.59 -7.87
C ALA A 40 11.12 5.28 -8.08
N VAL A 41 10.48 4.25 -8.66
CA VAL A 41 11.16 3.02 -9.09
C VAL A 41 12.00 3.27 -10.34
N GLU A 42 11.44 3.89 -11.36
CA GLU A 42 12.12 4.22 -12.62
C GLU A 42 13.35 5.12 -12.41
N GLU A 43 13.29 6.00 -11.42
CA GLU A 43 14.36 6.93 -11.03
C GLU A 43 15.33 6.34 -9.99
N ASP A 44 15.19 5.06 -9.61
CA ASP A 44 15.98 4.39 -8.56
C ASP A 44 15.89 5.04 -7.15
N ARG A 45 15.02 6.03 -6.94
CA ARG A 45 14.79 6.70 -5.65
C ARG A 45 14.23 5.77 -4.58
N HIS A 46 13.53 4.71 -4.96
CA HIS A 46 13.11 3.63 -4.05
C HIS A 46 14.26 2.94 -3.31
N ARG A 47 15.53 3.23 -3.63
CA ARG A 47 16.70 2.70 -2.91
C ARG A 47 17.19 3.63 -1.80
N GLU A 48 16.63 4.83 -1.69
CA GLU A 48 17.00 5.85 -0.72
C GLU A 48 16.05 5.80 0.47
N PRO A 49 16.47 5.27 1.64
CA PRO A 49 15.59 5.15 2.79
C PRO A 49 15.32 6.50 3.45
N SER A 50 14.06 6.75 3.82
CA SER A 50 13.62 7.89 4.62
C SER A 50 13.10 7.44 5.99
N PRO A 51 13.43 8.17 7.07
CA PRO A 51 12.86 7.87 8.39
C PRO A 51 11.35 8.11 8.41
N ILE A 52 10.58 7.11 8.85
CA ILE A 52 9.14 7.23 9.15
C ILE A 52 9.01 7.62 10.62
N GLY A 53 8.30 8.69 10.92
CA GLY A 53 8.23 9.25 12.27
C GLY A 53 7.47 8.38 13.28
N LEU A 54 8.18 7.58 14.09
CA LEU A 54 8.02 7.41 15.55
C LEU A 54 9.25 6.66 16.10
N TYR A 55 10.34 7.39 16.40
CA TYR A 55 11.57 6.81 16.94
C TYR A 55 11.50 6.66 18.47
N PHE A 56 11.10 5.47 18.95
CA PHE A 56 11.41 5.03 20.32
C PHE A 56 11.66 3.52 20.38
N ALA A 57 12.89 3.11 20.03
CA ALA A 57 13.75 2.26 20.86
C ALA A 57 14.97 1.87 20.03
N LYS A 58 16.12 1.87 20.70
CA LYS A 58 17.38 1.33 20.18
C LYS A 58 17.23 -0.17 19.88
N LEU A 59 16.72 -0.54 18.71
CA LEU A 59 16.84 -1.87 18.12
C LEU A 59 16.90 -1.72 16.59
N TRP A 60 18.13 -1.57 16.12
CA TRP A 60 18.71 -2.08 14.87
C TRP A 60 18.06 -1.76 13.51
N TYR A 61 18.91 -1.09 12.72
CA TYR A 61 18.88 -0.84 11.27
C TYR A 61 17.69 -0.03 10.73
N HIS A 62 18.05 1.18 10.30
CA HIS A 62 17.59 1.74 9.03
C HIS A 62 17.71 0.67 7.93
N GLU A 63 16.77 -0.27 7.88
CA GLU A 63 16.85 -1.39 6.96
C GLU A 63 16.62 -0.85 5.55
N HIS A 64 17.68 -0.86 4.74
CA HIS A 64 17.63 -0.61 3.29
C HIS A 64 16.50 -1.40 2.59
N LEU A 65 15.94 -2.42 3.25
CA LEU A 65 14.82 -3.24 2.80
C LEU A 65 13.45 -2.54 2.88
N TYR A 66 13.24 -1.57 3.78
CA TYR A 66 11.91 -0.99 4.02
C TYR A 66 11.31 -0.33 2.78
N PRO A 67 12.05 0.47 1.99
CA PRO A 67 11.52 0.97 0.72
C PRO A 67 11.06 -0.13 -0.22
N TYR A 68 11.79 -1.25 -0.29
CA TYR A 68 11.42 -2.39 -1.14
C TYR A 68 10.17 -3.09 -0.64
N ILE A 69 10.07 -3.36 0.67
CA ILE A 69 8.89 -3.99 1.28
C ILE A 69 7.64 -3.14 1.02
N SER A 70 7.70 -1.85 1.33
CA SER A 70 6.57 -0.93 1.14
C SER A 70 6.17 -0.82 -0.33
N THR A 71 7.13 -0.70 -1.25
CA THR A 71 6.86 -0.60 -2.69
C THR A 71 6.21 -1.88 -3.22
N VAL A 72 6.80 -3.04 -2.94
CA VAL A 72 6.31 -4.34 -3.44
C VAL A 72 4.94 -4.68 -2.84
N SER A 73 4.73 -4.42 -1.55
CA SER A 73 3.45 -4.65 -0.88
C SER A 73 2.34 -3.80 -1.48
N ALA A 74 2.57 -2.49 -1.65
CA ALA A 74 1.56 -1.59 -2.20
C ALA A 74 1.19 -1.94 -3.65
N LEU A 75 2.18 -2.22 -4.51
CA LEU A 75 1.93 -2.62 -5.90
C LEU A 75 1.22 -3.98 -5.99
N GLY A 76 1.61 -4.95 -5.17
CA GLY A 76 0.96 -6.27 -5.13
C GLY A 76 -0.51 -6.20 -4.72
N GLN A 77 -0.84 -5.36 -3.73
CA GLN A 77 -2.22 -5.13 -3.32
C GLN A 77 -3.06 -4.44 -4.41
N ALA A 78 -2.49 -3.45 -5.11
CA ALA A 78 -3.18 -2.81 -6.22
C ALA A 78 -3.49 -3.79 -7.36
N ILE A 79 -2.54 -4.66 -7.73
CA ILE A 79 -2.76 -5.70 -8.74
C ILE A 79 -3.86 -6.68 -8.30
N ALA A 80 -3.86 -7.08 -7.03
CA ALA A 80 -4.88 -7.98 -6.49
C ALA A 80 -6.28 -7.35 -6.46
N ALA A 81 -6.36 -6.03 -6.20
CA ALA A 81 -7.61 -5.28 -6.20
C ALA A 81 -8.16 -5.05 -7.62
N ASP A 82 -7.27 -4.80 -8.60
CA ASP A 82 -7.64 -4.62 -10.02
C ASP A 82 -8.06 -5.95 -10.67
N HIS A 83 -7.49 -7.06 -10.22
CA HIS A 83 -7.82 -8.40 -10.70
C HIS A 83 -8.50 -9.24 -9.60
N PRO A 84 -9.76 -8.94 -9.23
CA PRO A 84 -10.47 -9.73 -8.23
C PRO A 84 -10.54 -11.19 -8.70
N GLN A 85 -10.06 -12.11 -7.85
CA GLN A 85 -10.18 -13.54 -8.11
C GLN A 85 -11.67 -13.89 -8.30
N PRO A 86 -12.06 -14.53 -9.41
CA PRO A 86 -13.42 -15.03 -9.56
C PRO A 86 -13.59 -16.21 -8.59
N GLY A 87 -14.09 -15.96 -7.39
CA GLY A 87 -14.41 -17.07 -6.46
C GLY A 87 -14.62 -16.78 -4.97
N SER A 88 -14.43 -15.56 -4.46
CA SER A 88 -14.76 -15.27 -3.05
C SER A 88 -16.10 -14.54 -2.92
N THR A 89 -17.17 -15.19 -3.36
CA THR A 89 -18.52 -14.86 -2.91
C THR A 89 -19.27 -16.18 -2.73
N GLU A 90 -19.95 -16.32 -1.59
CA GLU A 90 -20.82 -17.43 -1.19
C GLU A 90 -20.17 -18.67 -0.56
N THR A 91 -19.84 -18.56 0.73
CA THR A 91 -20.19 -19.61 1.72
C THR A 91 -20.33 -18.95 3.09
N SER A 92 -21.50 -18.37 3.36
CA SER A 92 -22.07 -18.15 4.71
C SER A 92 -23.46 -17.49 4.59
N ALA A 93 -24.41 -18.18 3.96
CA ALA A 93 -25.83 -17.79 4.04
C ALA A 93 -26.80 -18.98 4.00
N HIS A 94 -26.32 -20.23 4.12
CA HIS A 94 -27.18 -21.42 4.00
C HIS A 94 -27.14 -22.40 5.17
N GLU A 95 -26.77 -21.94 6.36
CA GLU A 95 -26.85 -22.76 7.58
C GLU A 95 -27.60 -22.01 8.68
N PHE A 96 -28.91 -21.82 8.51
CA PHE A 96 -29.92 -21.76 9.61
C PHE A 96 -31.34 -21.59 9.02
N ALA A 97 -31.83 -22.58 8.28
CA ALA A 97 -33.26 -22.73 8.01
C ALA A 97 -33.63 -24.21 7.82
N GLY A 98 -34.05 -24.85 8.92
CA GLY A 98 -34.96 -26.00 8.94
C GLY A 98 -34.38 -27.38 8.62
N HIS A 99 -34.18 -28.21 9.64
CA HIS A 99 -35.14 -29.24 10.08
C HIS A 99 -34.71 -29.79 11.44
#